data_AF-A0A6V7NPH0-F1
#
_entry.id   AF-A0A6V7NPH0-F1
#
_cell.length_a   1.000
_cell.length_b   1.000
_cell.length_c   1.000
_cell.angle_alpha   90.00
_cell.angle_beta   90.00
_cell.angle_gamma   90.00
#
_symmetry.space_group_name_H-M   'P 1'
#
loop_
_entity.id
_entity.type
_entity.pdbx_description
1 polymer ?
#
loop_
_entity_poly.entity_id
_entity_poly.type
_entity_poly.pdbx_seq_one_letter_code
_entity_poly.pdbx_strand_id
1 'polypeptide(L)'
;MAESLVAAEDEATAPLPPPPPTAAVAAESGNPETEVDGFRRRIDDLISQADELEKKVSEVVEFYANKKQTNNLKGNSVVRDKEKERPIGNGSSNNCVNNSGSNSNSKTQGDAGRKEAVCSKRMQELMRQFGTILRQITNHKWAWPFMDPVDVKGLKLHDYYEIIKKPMDFHTIQNRMETKDDYRYKNVREICADVRLIFTNAMTYNDEKNDIHQMAKTLLEKFEEKWLQLLPKVVEEETRQKEEEAQVIVNMQSVQEANIARLARDTHTELNELNSLLEDLRKSVVQKCRMTYNMDTLTFGEHCKENVHRGEKKTGCGFKQFIS
;
A
#
# COMPACT_ATOMS: atom_id res chain seq x y z
N MET A 1 81.14 -16.07 35.67
CA MET A 1 80.88 -17.09 34.64
C MET A 1 80.14 -16.34 33.54
N ALA A 2 80.80 -15.76 32.52
CA ALA A 2 81.64 -16.41 31.49
C ALA A 2 80.86 -17.61 30.89
N GLU A 3 80.58 -17.73 29.59
CA GLU A 3 81.38 -17.54 28.36
C GLU A 3 80.39 -17.22 27.19
N SER A 4 80.63 -16.38 26.18
CA SER A 4 81.71 -16.28 25.16
C SER A 4 81.74 -17.44 24.14
N LEU A 5 81.47 -17.13 22.86
CA LEU A 5 81.96 -17.78 21.61
C LEU A 5 81.13 -17.19 20.44
N VAL A 6 81.58 -16.19 19.66
CA VAL A 6 82.69 -16.07 18.68
C VAL A 6 82.66 -17.09 17.54
N ALA A 7 82.29 -16.62 16.35
CA ALA A 7 82.78 -16.98 15.01
C ALA A 7 81.84 -16.33 13.97
N ALA A 8 82.22 -15.80 12.82
CA ALA A 8 83.46 -15.36 12.20
C ALA A 8 82.99 -14.50 11.01
N GLU A 9 83.60 -13.33 10.81
CA GLU A 9 83.36 -12.50 9.63
C GLU A 9 84.11 -13.10 8.45
N ASP A 10 83.41 -13.35 7.33
CA ASP A 10 84.03 -13.64 6.04
C ASP A 10 83.51 -12.62 5.02
N GLU A 11 84.45 -11.83 4.51
CA GLU A 11 84.27 -10.69 3.63
C GLU A 11 84.20 -11.21 2.18
N ALA A 12 82.99 -11.43 1.67
CA ALA A 12 82.77 -11.81 0.27
C ALA A 12 82.13 -10.64 -0.49
N THR A 13 82.96 -9.98 -1.30
CA THR A 13 82.58 -8.99 -2.32
C THR A 13 81.58 -9.61 -3.32
N ALA A 14 80.38 -9.04 -3.44
CA ALA A 14 79.38 -9.43 -4.43
C ALA A 14 79.01 -8.24 -5.35
N PRO A 15 78.74 -8.51 -6.64
CA PRO A 15 78.82 -7.52 -7.73
C PRO A 15 77.58 -6.62 -7.86
N LEU A 16 77.80 -5.47 -8.52
CA LEU A 16 76.81 -4.45 -8.85
C LEU A 16 75.54 -4.99 -9.55
N PRO A 17 74.35 -4.42 -9.27
CA PRO A 17 73.10 -4.88 -9.85
C PRO A 17 72.98 -4.54 -11.35
N PRO A 18 72.32 -5.39 -12.16
CA PRO A 18 72.06 -5.12 -13.57
C PRO A 18 71.08 -3.94 -13.75
N PRO A 19 71.17 -3.20 -14.87
CA PRO A 19 70.26 -2.08 -15.15
C PRO A 19 68.80 -2.56 -15.30
N PRO A 20 67.81 -1.72 -14.95
CA PRO A 20 66.41 -2.09 -14.97
C PRO A 20 65.93 -2.40 -16.41
N PRO A 21 64.99 -3.34 -16.57
CA PRO A 21 64.46 -3.70 -17.88
C PRO A 21 63.73 -2.49 -18.48
N THR A 22 64.07 -2.20 -19.74
CA THR A 22 63.38 -1.26 -20.60
C THR A 22 61.88 -1.56 -20.61
N ALA A 23 61.07 -0.54 -20.30
CA ALA A 23 59.63 -0.58 -20.41
C ALA A 23 59.24 -0.92 -21.87
N ALA A 24 58.96 -2.19 -22.12
CA ALA A 24 58.20 -2.61 -23.28
C ALA A 24 56.78 -2.04 -23.09
N VAL A 25 56.50 -0.95 -23.80
CA VAL A 25 55.15 -0.45 -24.01
C VAL A 25 54.38 -1.57 -24.67
N ALA A 26 53.58 -2.29 -23.89
CA ALA A 26 52.60 -3.22 -24.40
C ALA A 26 51.59 -2.40 -25.20
N ALA A 27 51.73 -2.42 -26.53
CA ALA A 27 50.66 -2.06 -27.42
C ALA A 27 49.53 -3.08 -27.17
N GLU A 28 48.48 -2.67 -26.46
CA GLU A 28 47.20 -3.37 -26.45
C GLU A 28 46.66 -3.40 -27.89
N SER A 29 47.05 -4.42 -28.67
CA SER A 29 46.25 -4.85 -29.81
C SER A 29 45.06 -5.63 -29.23
N GLY A 30 44.00 -4.92 -28.86
CA GLY A 30 42.73 -5.52 -28.45
C GLY A 30 42.22 -6.45 -29.54
N ASN A 31 41.93 -7.71 -29.19
CA ASN A 31 41.36 -8.68 -30.12
C ASN A 31 39.95 -8.19 -30.55
N PRO A 32 39.67 -7.97 -31.84
CA PRO A 32 38.40 -7.38 -32.30
C PRO A 32 37.16 -8.16 -31.86
N GLU A 33 37.25 -9.49 -31.68
CA GLU A 33 36.18 -10.32 -31.13
C GLU A 33 35.79 -9.94 -29.70
N THR A 34 36.78 -9.63 -28.85
CA THR A 34 36.54 -9.30 -27.43
C THR A 34 35.89 -7.93 -27.23
N GLU A 35 36.09 -7.02 -28.18
CA GLU A 35 35.50 -5.67 -28.13
C GLU A 35 34.07 -5.65 -28.65
N VAL A 36 33.78 -6.38 -29.73
CA VAL A 36 32.42 -6.57 -30.26
C VAL A 36 31.55 -7.29 -29.22
N ASP A 37 32.10 -8.29 -28.53
CA ASP A 37 31.45 -8.93 -27.39
C ASP A 37 31.19 -7.95 -26.24
N GLY A 38 32.08 -6.99 -26.01
CA GLY A 38 31.88 -5.91 -25.03
C GLY A 38 30.71 -4.98 -25.38
N PHE A 39 30.57 -4.61 -26.66
CA PHE A 39 29.40 -3.84 -27.13
C PHE A 39 28.11 -4.66 -27.04
N ARG A 40 28.15 -5.94 -27.41
CA ARG A 40 27.00 -6.85 -27.33
C ARG A 40 26.47 -6.93 -25.90
N ARG A 41 27.34 -7.17 -24.90
CA ARG A 41 26.94 -7.23 -23.48
C ARG A 41 26.31 -5.92 -23.00
N ARG A 42 26.81 -4.76 -23.42
CA ARG A 42 26.20 -3.46 -23.10
C ARG A 42 24.82 -3.29 -23.73
N ILE A 43 24.63 -3.75 -24.98
CA ILE A 43 23.33 -3.72 -25.64
C ILE A 43 22.34 -4.63 -24.90
N ASP A 44 22.75 -5.83 -24.52
CA ASP A 44 21.90 -6.78 -23.79
C ASP A 44 21.47 -6.24 -22.41
N ASP A 45 22.38 -5.54 -21.71
CA ASP A 45 22.08 -4.86 -20.45
C ASP A 45 21.08 -3.70 -20.64
N LEU A 46 21.26 -2.88 -21.69
CA LEU A 46 20.31 -1.81 -22.03
C LEU A 46 18.91 -2.35 -22.37
N ILE A 47 18.83 -3.47 -23.11
CA ILE A 47 17.56 -4.13 -23.42
C ILE A 47 16.89 -4.63 -22.14
N SER A 48 17.65 -5.27 -21.26
CA SER A 48 17.12 -5.76 -19.98
C SER A 48 16.58 -4.64 -19.10
N GLN A 49 17.28 -3.50 -19.04
CA GLN A 49 16.82 -2.30 -18.32
C GLN A 49 15.58 -1.68 -18.97
N ALA A 50 15.49 -1.68 -20.32
CA ALA A 50 14.31 -1.20 -21.03
C ALA A 50 13.06 -2.07 -20.73
N ASP A 51 13.21 -3.39 -20.69
CA ASP A 51 12.12 -4.32 -20.36
C ASP A 51 11.63 -4.13 -18.91
N GLU A 52 12.54 -3.85 -17.97
CA GLU A 52 12.17 -3.55 -16.58
C GLU A 52 11.42 -2.21 -16.47
N LEU A 53 11.89 -1.19 -17.18
CA LEU A 53 11.21 0.10 -17.28
C LEU A 53 9.80 -0.03 -17.87
N GLU A 54 9.62 -0.83 -18.91
CA GLU A 54 8.30 -1.07 -19.52
C GLU A 54 7.28 -1.63 -18.51
N LYS A 55 7.71 -2.54 -17.65
CA LYS A 55 6.86 -3.08 -16.57
C LYS A 55 6.48 -2.01 -15.55
N LYS A 56 7.45 -1.19 -15.10
CA LYS A 56 7.19 -0.09 -14.15
C LYS A 56 6.24 0.96 -14.76
N VAL A 57 6.40 1.30 -16.03
CA VAL A 57 5.49 2.20 -16.75
C VAL A 57 4.08 1.61 -16.84
N SER A 58 3.96 0.32 -17.14
CA SER A 58 2.67 -0.37 -17.25
C SER A 58 1.89 -0.30 -15.94
N GLU A 59 2.53 -0.54 -14.79
CA GLU A 59 1.90 -0.43 -13.47
C GLU A 59 1.33 0.98 -13.20
N VAL A 60 2.11 2.02 -13.54
CA VAL A 60 1.67 3.42 -13.39
C VAL A 60 0.48 3.71 -14.31
N VAL A 61 0.53 3.28 -15.57
CA VAL A 61 -0.53 3.51 -16.57
C VAL A 61 -1.83 2.82 -16.14
N GLU A 62 -1.76 1.56 -15.71
CA GLU A 62 -2.93 0.81 -15.24
C GLU A 62 -3.59 1.46 -14.03
N PHE A 63 -2.81 1.94 -13.06
CA PHE A 63 -3.34 2.64 -11.89
C PHE A 63 -4.18 3.87 -12.29
N TYR A 64 -3.67 4.73 -13.18
CA TYR A 64 -4.40 5.93 -13.60
C TYR A 64 -5.56 5.64 -14.55
N ALA A 65 -5.46 4.59 -15.38
CA ALA A 65 -6.56 4.13 -16.23
C ALA A 65 -7.77 3.68 -15.39
N ASN A 66 -7.51 2.87 -14.35
CA ASN A 66 -8.55 2.37 -13.44
C ASN A 66 -9.19 3.50 -12.62
N LYS A 67 -8.40 4.48 -12.15
CA LYS A 67 -8.90 5.66 -11.41
C LYS A 67 -9.85 6.52 -12.25
N LYS A 68 -9.61 6.64 -13.57
CA LYS A 68 -10.49 7.41 -14.48
C LYS A 68 -11.86 6.77 -14.66
N GLN A 69 -11.93 5.43 -14.67
CA GLN A 69 -13.21 4.70 -14.77
C GLN A 69 -14.03 4.83 -13.48
N THR A 70 -13.41 4.76 -12.30
CA THR A 70 -14.10 4.89 -11.02
C THR A 70 -14.70 6.29 -10.79
N ASN A 71 -14.10 7.33 -11.34
CA ASN A 71 -14.60 8.71 -11.24
C ASN A 71 -15.82 8.97 -12.15
N ASN A 72 -15.93 8.29 -13.30
CA ASN A 72 -17.08 8.41 -14.20
C ASN A 72 -18.36 7.79 -13.62
N LEU A 73 -18.25 6.81 -12.73
CA LEU A 73 -19.41 6.17 -12.07
C LEU A 73 -20.01 7.00 -10.92
N LYS A 74 -19.22 7.88 -10.29
CA LYS A 74 -19.66 8.76 -9.19
C LYS A 74 -20.25 10.11 -9.63
N GLY A 75 -20.17 10.43 -10.92
CA GLY A 75 -20.65 11.69 -11.49
C GLY A 75 -22.17 11.80 -11.72
N ASN A 76 -22.96 10.76 -11.48
CA ASN A 76 -24.36 10.70 -11.90
C ASN A 76 -25.42 10.61 -10.78
N SER A 77 -25.10 11.03 -9.55
CA SER A 77 -26.12 11.18 -8.50
C SER A 77 -25.85 12.35 -7.54
N VAL A 78 -25.99 13.59 -8.03
CA VAL A 78 -26.27 14.73 -7.14
C VAL A 78 -27.39 15.54 -7.79
N VAL A 79 -28.57 15.42 -7.19
CA VAL A 79 -29.76 16.24 -7.48
C VAL A 79 -29.43 17.70 -7.19
N ARG A 80 -29.80 18.55 -8.14
CA ARG A 80 -29.73 20.01 -8.07
C ARG A 80 -30.60 20.52 -6.91
N ASP A 81 -30.10 21.51 -6.18
CA ASP A 81 -30.90 22.70 -5.94
C ASP A 81 -30.05 23.98 -5.95
N LYS A 82 -30.63 24.99 -6.58
CA LYS A 82 -30.08 26.33 -6.87
C LYS A 82 -30.56 27.30 -5.80
N GLU A 83 -29.71 28.27 -5.48
CA GLU A 83 -29.95 29.72 -5.22
C GLU A 83 -28.91 30.25 -4.22
N LYS A 84 -28.41 31.50 -4.21
CA LYS A 84 -28.36 32.64 -5.14
C LYS A 84 -27.40 33.67 -4.50
N GLU A 85 -26.50 34.22 -5.34
CA GLU A 85 -25.85 35.55 -5.30
C GLU A 85 -24.87 36.00 -4.16
N ARG A 86 -23.82 36.69 -4.65
CA ARG A 86 -22.64 37.37 -4.03
C ARG A 86 -23.02 38.81 -3.52
N PRO A 87 -22.16 39.69 -2.93
CA PRO A 87 -20.69 39.83 -3.11
C PRO A 87 -19.77 40.40 -1.98
N ILE A 88 -18.45 40.15 -2.17
CA ILE A 88 -17.23 40.98 -1.95
C ILE A 88 -16.95 41.69 -0.60
N GLY A 89 -15.75 41.46 -0.03
CA GLY A 89 -15.09 42.42 0.88
C GLY A 89 -13.90 41.90 1.72
N ASN A 90 -12.68 41.96 1.14
CA ASN A 90 -11.33 42.10 1.71
C ASN A 90 -10.93 41.60 3.13
N GLY A 91 -9.83 40.82 3.14
CA GLY A 91 -8.62 41.15 3.93
C GLY A 91 -8.34 40.27 5.16
N SER A 92 -7.35 39.39 5.08
CA SER A 92 -6.01 39.66 5.66
C SER A 92 -5.09 38.45 5.51
N SER A 93 -3.81 38.78 5.35
CA SER A 93 -2.70 37.93 4.97
C SER A 93 -1.98 37.36 6.20
N ASN A 94 -1.12 36.37 5.94
CA ASN A 94 -0.02 35.83 6.76
C ASN A 94 -0.45 34.72 7.75
N ASN A 95 0.20 33.57 7.89
CA ASN A 95 1.59 33.22 7.56
C ASN A 95 1.71 31.69 7.38
N CYS A 96 2.31 31.26 6.27
CA CYS A 96 2.95 29.95 6.17
C CYS A 96 4.32 30.04 6.86
N VAL A 97 4.56 29.20 7.86
CA VAL A 97 5.93 28.89 8.31
C VAL A 97 6.11 27.40 8.20
N ASN A 98 6.94 27.04 7.22
CA ASN A 98 7.52 25.73 7.07
C ASN A 98 8.39 25.45 8.28
N ASN A 99 8.32 24.24 8.83
CA ASN A 99 9.51 23.63 9.36
C ASN A 99 9.54 22.15 8.99
N SER A 100 10.44 21.86 8.07
CA SER A 100 10.84 20.53 7.64
C SER A 100 11.65 19.85 8.73
N GLY A 101 11.51 18.52 8.80
CA GLY A 101 12.55 17.65 9.34
C GLY A 101 12.24 17.05 10.70
N SER A 102 11.66 15.86 10.72
CA SER A 102 12.21 14.75 11.51
C SER A 102 11.63 13.41 11.08
N ASN A 103 12.56 12.58 10.62
CA ASN A 103 12.48 11.16 10.31
C ASN A 103 11.71 10.36 11.38
N SER A 104 10.66 9.63 11.01
CA SER A 104 10.11 8.54 11.85
C SER A 104 9.29 7.52 11.06
N ASN A 105 9.97 6.71 10.26
CA ASN A 105 9.47 5.40 9.82
C ASN A 105 9.46 4.43 11.03
N SER A 106 8.48 4.58 11.93
CA SER A 106 8.12 3.55 12.93
C SER A 106 6.81 3.80 13.70
N LYS A 107 6.02 4.86 13.40
CA LYS A 107 4.90 5.29 14.27
C LYS A 107 3.48 4.91 13.82
N THR A 108 3.29 4.28 12.67
CA THR A 108 1.93 4.03 12.13
C THR A 108 1.19 2.87 12.79
N GLN A 109 1.90 1.85 13.30
CA GLN A 109 1.24 0.67 13.88
C GLN A 109 0.70 0.90 15.31
N GLY A 110 1.39 1.74 16.11
CA GLY A 110 0.97 2.06 17.48
C GLY A 110 -0.25 3.00 17.57
N ASP A 111 -0.48 3.83 16.55
CA ASP A 111 -1.60 4.78 16.52
C ASP A 111 -2.93 4.13 16.11
N ALA A 112 -2.89 3.17 15.17
CA ALA A 112 -4.06 2.41 14.76
C ALA A 112 -4.64 1.57 15.91
N GLY A 113 -3.78 0.82 16.62
CA GLY A 113 -4.21 0.05 17.80
C GLY A 113 -4.72 0.91 18.96
N ARG A 114 -4.18 2.14 19.11
CA ARG A 114 -4.69 3.10 20.10
C ARG A 114 -6.08 3.62 19.73
N LYS A 115 -6.34 3.91 18.45
CA LYS A 115 -7.65 4.37 17.96
C LYS A 115 -8.71 3.27 18.06
N GLU A 116 -8.37 2.03 17.67
CA GLU A 116 -9.25 0.87 17.81
C GLU A 116 -9.62 0.59 19.27
N ALA A 117 -8.66 0.69 20.18
CA ALA A 117 -8.91 0.56 21.62
C ALA A 117 -9.83 1.66 22.15
N VAL A 118 -9.74 2.89 21.63
CA VAL A 118 -10.64 3.99 22.01
C VAL A 118 -12.05 3.76 21.48
N CYS A 119 -12.19 3.36 20.20
CA CYS A 119 -13.48 3.00 19.61
C CYS A 119 -14.18 1.87 20.41
N SER A 120 -13.44 0.81 20.72
CA SER A 120 -13.92 -0.30 21.54
C SER A 120 -14.36 0.16 22.93
N LYS A 121 -13.62 1.06 23.59
CA LYS A 121 -13.99 1.61 24.91
C LYS A 121 -15.29 2.41 24.87
N ARG A 122 -15.51 3.20 23.81
CA ARG A 122 -16.73 4.03 23.68
C ARG A 122 -17.97 3.16 23.44
N MET A 123 -17.87 2.14 22.60
CA MET A 123 -18.95 1.14 22.43
C MET A 123 -19.22 0.37 23.73
N GLN A 124 -18.17 -0.06 24.46
CA GLN A 124 -18.33 -0.72 25.76
C GLN A 124 -19.06 0.18 26.79
N GLU A 125 -18.80 1.48 26.77
CA GLU A 125 -19.50 2.43 27.63
C GLU A 125 -21.00 2.52 27.29
N LEU A 126 -21.36 2.52 26.00
CA LEU A 126 -22.75 2.47 25.57
C LEU A 126 -23.43 1.15 25.98
N MET A 127 -22.73 0.03 25.85
CA MET A 127 -23.21 -1.28 26.32
C MET A 127 -23.47 -1.26 27.84
N ARG A 128 -22.59 -0.64 28.62
CA ARG A 128 -22.75 -0.49 30.08
C ARG A 128 -23.96 0.40 30.44
N GLN A 129 -24.14 1.51 29.72
CA GLN A 129 -25.31 2.38 29.89
C GLN A 129 -26.60 1.62 29.54
N PHE A 130 -26.60 0.86 28.45
CA PHE A 130 -27.72 0.00 28.09
C PHE A 130 -28.01 -1.07 29.15
N GLY A 131 -26.99 -1.70 29.73
CA GLY A 131 -27.16 -2.64 30.84
C GLY A 131 -27.88 -2.03 32.06
N THR A 132 -27.76 -0.71 32.26
CA THR A 132 -28.55 0.00 33.29
C THR A 132 -30.01 0.16 32.90
N ILE A 133 -30.30 0.44 31.62
CA ILE A 133 -31.68 0.46 31.12
C ILE A 133 -32.29 -0.94 31.28
N LEU A 134 -31.59 -1.98 30.84
CA LEU A 134 -32.05 -3.36 30.92
C LEU A 134 -32.39 -3.74 32.36
N ARG A 135 -31.50 -3.44 33.32
CA ARG A 135 -31.74 -3.68 34.75
C ARG A 135 -32.99 -2.97 35.27
N GLN A 136 -33.29 -1.75 34.81
CA GLN A 136 -34.51 -1.05 35.21
C GLN A 136 -35.77 -1.74 34.67
N ILE A 137 -35.71 -2.32 33.47
CA ILE A 137 -36.81 -3.09 32.89
C ILE A 137 -36.96 -4.43 33.60
N THR A 138 -35.88 -5.17 33.84
CA THR A 138 -35.93 -6.49 34.51
C THR A 138 -36.34 -6.41 35.97
N ASN A 139 -36.08 -5.28 36.65
CA ASN A 139 -36.53 -5.05 38.03
C ASN A 139 -37.99 -4.60 38.13
N HIS A 140 -38.67 -4.38 37.01
CA HIS A 140 -40.09 -4.01 37.03
C HIS A 140 -40.93 -5.19 37.53
N LYS A 141 -41.97 -4.92 38.32
CA LYS A 141 -42.89 -5.94 38.88
C LYS A 141 -43.57 -6.84 37.85
N TRP A 142 -43.57 -6.43 36.57
CA TRP A 142 -44.16 -7.17 35.46
C TRP A 142 -43.14 -7.89 34.58
N ALA A 143 -41.85 -7.87 34.94
CA ALA A 143 -40.80 -8.49 34.14
C ALA A 143 -40.75 -10.02 34.29
N TRP A 144 -41.29 -10.56 35.39
CA TRP A 144 -41.14 -11.97 35.75
C TRP A 144 -41.49 -13.00 34.65
N PRO A 145 -42.52 -12.81 33.78
CA PRO A 145 -42.81 -13.80 32.72
C PRO A 145 -41.77 -13.85 31.61
N PHE A 146 -40.91 -12.83 31.54
CA PHE A 146 -39.96 -12.61 30.46
C PHE A 146 -38.52 -12.88 30.90
N MET A 147 -38.32 -13.32 32.15
CA MET A 147 -36.99 -13.54 32.71
C MET A 147 -36.33 -14.79 32.13
N ASP A 148 -37.10 -15.89 32.02
CA ASP A 148 -36.65 -17.19 31.55
C ASP A 148 -37.32 -17.59 30.24
N PRO A 149 -36.72 -18.52 29.46
CA PRO A 149 -37.37 -19.09 28.28
C PRO A 149 -38.76 -19.64 28.63
N VAL A 150 -39.73 -19.45 27.73
CA VAL A 150 -41.11 -19.93 27.92
C VAL A 150 -41.12 -21.45 28.11
N ASP A 151 -41.63 -21.92 29.24
CA ASP A 151 -41.83 -23.35 29.53
C ASP A 151 -43.05 -23.90 28.77
N VAL A 152 -42.86 -24.10 27.47
CA VAL A 152 -43.89 -24.62 26.57
C VAL A 152 -44.43 -25.99 27.00
N LYS A 153 -43.63 -26.82 27.67
CA LYS A 153 -44.04 -28.15 28.13
C LYS A 153 -44.89 -28.06 29.39
N GLY A 154 -44.43 -27.31 30.39
CA GLY A 154 -45.16 -27.11 31.64
C GLY A 154 -46.48 -26.38 31.43
N LEU A 155 -46.51 -25.42 30.50
CA LEU A 155 -47.70 -24.64 30.14
C LEU A 155 -48.59 -25.31 29.07
N LYS A 156 -48.16 -26.46 28.50
CA LYS A 156 -48.87 -27.21 27.45
C LYS A 156 -49.17 -26.37 26.19
N LEU A 157 -48.21 -25.55 25.79
CA LEU A 157 -48.30 -24.67 24.62
C LEU A 157 -47.80 -25.41 23.36
N HIS A 158 -48.65 -26.27 22.80
CA HIS A 158 -48.27 -27.16 21.70
C HIS A 158 -47.94 -26.44 20.38
N ASP A 159 -48.50 -25.25 20.18
CA ASP A 159 -48.37 -24.42 18.98
C ASP A 159 -47.30 -23.31 19.11
N TYR A 160 -46.64 -23.19 20.27
CA TYR A 160 -45.78 -22.04 20.55
C TYR A 160 -44.66 -21.85 19.52
N TYR A 161 -43.95 -22.93 19.16
CA TYR A 161 -42.88 -22.85 18.16
C TYR A 161 -43.40 -22.81 16.71
N GLU A 162 -44.69 -23.11 16.49
CA GLU A 162 -45.34 -22.91 15.20
C GLU A 162 -45.64 -21.43 14.95
N ILE A 163 -45.95 -20.68 16.02
CA ILE A 163 -46.25 -19.25 15.97
C ILE A 163 -44.96 -18.43 16.15
N ILE A 164 -44.18 -18.72 17.19
CA ILE A 164 -42.98 -17.97 17.59
C ILE A 164 -41.72 -18.63 17.04
N LYS A 165 -41.10 -17.97 16.05
CA LYS A 165 -39.95 -18.50 15.31
C LYS A 165 -38.61 -18.35 16.02
N LYS A 166 -38.45 -17.28 16.81
CA LYS A 166 -37.23 -17.00 17.58
C LYS A 166 -37.61 -16.63 19.01
N PRO A 167 -37.74 -17.62 19.91
CA PRO A 167 -37.91 -17.36 21.34
C PRO A 167 -36.78 -16.50 21.89
N MET A 168 -37.08 -15.67 22.88
CA MET A 168 -36.12 -14.80 23.55
C MET A 168 -36.62 -14.46 24.96
N ASP A 169 -35.68 -14.22 25.88
CA ASP A 169 -35.92 -13.90 27.29
C ASP A 169 -34.74 -13.09 27.86
N PHE A 170 -34.93 -12.48 29.03
CA PHE A 170 -33.93 -11.59 29.61
C PHE A 170 -32.66 -12.30 30.05
N HIS A 171 -32.74 -13.52 30.61
CA HIS A 171 -31.54 -14.26 30.99
C HIS A 171 -30.70 -14.64 29.77
N THR A 172 -31.33 -15.03 28.66
CA THR A 172 -30.62 -15.27 27.39
C THR A 172 -29.88 -14.02 26.91
N ILE A 173 -30.52 -12.85 26.96
CA ILE A 173 -29.89 -11.58 26.60
C ILE A 173 -28.72 -11.26 27.55
N GLN A 174 -28.93 -11.37 28.86
CA GLN A 174 -27.90 -11.08 29.87
C GLN A 174 -26.68 -11.99 29.70
N ASN A 175 -26.90 -13.30 29.55
CA ASN A 175 -25.84 -14.26 29.31
C ASN A 175 -25.06 -13.89 28.04
N ARG A 176 -25.76 -13.57 26.95
CA ARG A 176 -25.11 -13.18 25.68
C ARG A 176 -24.34 -11.86 25.79
N MET A 177 -24.78 -10.92 26.61
CA MET A 177 -24.03 -9.68 26.91
C MET A 177 -22.71 -9.95 27.66
N GLU A 178 -22.62 -11.02 28.43
CA GLU A 178 -21.45 -11.37 29.23
C GLU A 178 -20.46 -12.29 28.51
N THR A 179 -20.88 -12.92 27.39
CA THR A 179 -20.01 -13.77 26.58
C THR A 179 -18.77 -13.04 26.04
N LYS A 180 -17.65 -13.76 25.97
CA LYS A 180 -16.37 -13.25 25.47
C LYS A 180 -15.96 -13.84 24.12
N ASP A 181 -16.85 -14.56 23.45
CA ASP A 181 -16.63 -15.20 22.17
C ASP A 181 -17.28 -14.41 21.02
N ASP A 182 -17.39 -15.04 19.85
CA ASP A 182 -17.98 -14.45 18.65
C ASP A 182 -19.52 -14.38 18.72
N TYR A 183 -20.13 -15.02 19.73
CA TYR A 183 -21.58 -14.98 19.92
C TYR A 183 -22.05 -13.70 20.64
N ARG A 184 -21.13 -12.92 21.22
CA ARG A 184 -21.43 -11.67 21.90
C ARG A 184 -22.14 -10.65 21.01
N TYR A 185 -22.85 -9.73 21.64
CA TYR A 185 -23.40 -8.57 20.95
C TYR A 185 -22.32 -7.60 20.47
N LYS A 186 -22.38 -7.20 19.21
CA LYS A 186 -21.39 -6.28 18.61
C LYS A 186 -21.69 -4.82 18.90
N ASN A 187 -22.97 -4.48 19.03
CA ASN A 187 -23.44 -3.13 19.29
C ASN A 187 -24.76 -3.15 20.08
N VAL A 188 -25.12 -2.00 20.64
CA VAL A 188 -26.31 -1.86 21.48
C VAL A 188 -27.61 -2.13 20.71
N ARG A 189 -27.64 -1.90 19.39
CA ARG A 189 -28.85 -2.14 18.58
C ARG A 189 -29.21 -3.61 18.49
N GLU A 190 -28.23 -4.51 18.48
CA GLU A 190 -28.49 -5.96 18.51
C GLU A 190 -29.20 -6.37 19.81
N ILE A 191 -28.79 -5.81 20.95
CA ILE A 191 -29.45 -6.06 22.24
C ILE A 191 -30.87 -5.50 22.23
N CYS A 192 -31.03 -4.27 21.74
CA CYS A 192 -32.33 -3.61 21.61
C CYS A 192 -33.31 -4.43 20.75
N ALA A 193 -32.82 -5.03 19.66
CA ALA A 193 -33.62 -5.90 18.81
C ALA A 193 -34.11 -7.15 19.57
N ASP A 194 -33.24 -7.79 20.36
CA ASP A 194 -33.65 -8.96 21.15
C ASP A 194 -34.58 -8.57 22.31
N VAL A 195 -34.42 -7.41 22.96
CA VAL A 195 -35.37 -6.92 23.97
C VAL A 195 -36.76 -6.66 23.35
N ARG A 196 -36.82 -6.03 22.17
CA ARG A 196 -38.08 -5.86 21.45
C ARG A 196 -38.70 -7.21 21.09
N LEU A 197 -37.87 -8.17 20.69
CA LEU A 197 -38.31 -9.51 20.31
C LEU A 197 -39.03 -10.24 21.44
N ILE A 198 -38.56 -10.11 22.69
CA ILE A 198 -39.25 -10.64 23.88
C ILE A 198 -40.71 -10.19 23.89
N PHE A 199 -40.92 -8.87 23.80
CA PHE A 199 -42.25 -8.28 23.94
C PHE A 199 -43.12 -8.51 22.70
N THR A 200 -42.55 -8.43 21.50
CA THR A 200 -43.30 -8.71 20.27
C THR A 200 -43.73 -10.17 20.19
N ASN A 201 -42.88 -11.11 20.63
CA ASN A 201 -43.26 -12.52 20.72
C ASN A 201 -44.42 -12.72 21.70
N ALA A 202 -44.34 -12.11 22.87
CA ALA A 202 -45.40 -12.17 23.87
C ALA A 202 -46.73 -11.60 23.35
N MET A 203 -46.70 -10.45 22.67
CA MET A 203 -47.89 -9.83 22.08
C MET A 203 -48.41 -10.57 20.85
N THR A 204 -47.56 -11.31 20.14
CA THR A 204 -47.95 -12.13 18.97
C THR A 204 -48.64 -13.42 19.42
N TYR A 205 -48.13 -14.06 20.46
CA TYR A 205 -48.67 -15.32 20.95
C TYR A 205 -49.94 -15.14 21.79
N ASN A 206 -50.03 -14.04 22.55
CA ASN A 206 -51.13 -13.80 23.48
C ASN A 206 -52.10 -12.73 22.95
N ASP A 207 -53.41 -12.97 23.11
CA ASP A 207 -54.46 -12.00 22.81
C ASP A 207 -54.28 -10.67 23.57
N GLU A 208 -54.73 -9.56 22.99
CA GLU A 208 -54.59 -8.21 23.58
C GLU A 208 -55.18 -8.06 24.99
N LYS A 209 -56.19 -8.88 25.32
CA LYS A 209 -56.82 -8.88 26.65
C LYS A 209 -56.04 -9.67 27.69
N ASN A 210 -55.11 -10.52 27.27
CA ASN A 210 -54.30 -11.34 28.17
C ASN A 210 -53.36 -10.47 28.99
N ASP A 211 -53.20 -10.79 30.27
CA ASP A 211 -52.32 -10.03 31.17
C ASP A 211 -50.86 -10.01 30.66
N ILE A 212 -50.35 -11.10 30.11
CA ILE A 212 -49.00 -11.18 29.54
C ILE A 212 -48.83 -10.21 28.36
N HIS A 213 -49.86 -10.07 27.52
CA HIS A 213 -49.86 -9.10 26.42
C HIS A 213 -49.78 -7.67 26.97
N GLN A 214 -50.63 -7.33 27.95
CA GLN A 214 -50.65 -5.99 28.56
C GLN A 214 -49.34 -5.66 29.29
N MET A 215 -48.76 -6.65 29.98
CA MET A 215 -47.45 -6.55 30.63
C MET A 215 -46.34 -6.30 29.61
N ALA A 216 -46.31 -7.06 28.51
CA ALA A 216 -45.33 -6.90 27.44
C ALA A 216 -45.42 -5.51 26.78
N LYS A 217 -46.64 -5.06 26.45
CA LYS A 217 -46.89 -3.74 25.90
C LYS A 217 -46.38 -2.63 26.81
N THR A 218 -46.71 -2.69 28.10
CA THR A 218 -46.29 -1.68 29.08
C THR A 218 -44.77 -1.65 29.25
N LEU A 219 -44.13 -2.82 29.30
CA LEU A 219 -42.68 -2.88 29.44
C LEU A 219 -41.95 -2.42 28.17
N LEU A 220 -42.50 -2.72 26.99
CA LEU A 220 -41.98 -2.22 25.72
C LEU A 220 -42.05 -0.69 25.67
N GLU A 221 -43.17 -0.08 26.04
CA GLU A 221 -43.31 1.38 26.10
C GLU A 221 -42.26 2.02 27.05
N LYS A 222 -42.08 1.45 28.25
CA LYS A 222 -41.06 1.91 29.21
C LYS A 222 -39.64 1.71 28.68
N PHE A 223 -39.39 0.62 27.97
CA PHE A 223 -38.11 0.35 27.35
C PHE A 223 -37.80 1.37 26.25
N GLU A 224 -38.75 1.65 25.35
CA GLU A 224 -38.58 2.63 24.28
C GLU A 224 -38.33 4.05 24.84
N GLU A 225 -39.05 4.45 25.88
CA GLU A 225 -38.83 5.75 26.56
C GLU A 225 -37.37 5.90 27.02
N LYS A 226 -36.82 4.85 27.65
CA LYS A 226 -35.43 4.85 28.13
C LYS A 226 -34.43 4.72 26.99
N TRP A 227 -34.75 3.92 25.98
CA TRP A 227 -33.93 3.74 24.80
C TRP A 227 -33.75 5.06 24.04
N LEU A 228 -34.81 5.86 23.91
CA LEU A 228 -34.76 7.19 23.29
C LEU A 228 -33.79 8.15 24.01
N GLN A 229 -33.54 7.97 25.30
CA GLN A 229 -32.55 8.77 26.04
C GLN A 229 -31.10 8.39 25.70
N LEU A 230 -30.86 7.12 25.33
CA LEU A 230 -29.54 6.63 24.96
C LEU A 230 -29.28 6.72 23.44
N LEU A 231 -30.34 6.68 22.63
CA LEU A 231 -30.28 6.65 21.17
C LEU A 231 -29.41 7.77 20.55
N PRO A 232 -29.45 9.04 20.99
CA PRO A 232 -28.58 10.08 20.43
C PRO A 232 -27.10 9.74 20.53
N LYS A 233 -26.66 9.19 21.67
CA LYS A 233 -25.25 8.79 21.88
C LYS A 233 -24.85 7.61 21.00
N VAL A 234 -25.77 6.69 20.77
CA VAL A 234 -25.55 5.54 19.88
C VAL A 234 -25.41 6.02 18.43
N VAL A 235 -26.27 6.94 17.98
CA VAL A 235 -26.19 7.53 16.64
C VAL A 235 -24.91 8.32 16.43
N GLU A 236 -24.49 9.10 17.44
CA GLU A 236 -23.22 9.82 17.40
C GLU A 236 -22.03 8.87 17.25
N GLU A 237 -21.99 7.79 18.04
CA GLU A 237 -20.95 6.75 17.95
C GLU A 237 -20.92 6.09 16.56
N GLU A 238 -22.07 5.69 16.03
CA GLU A 238 -22.18 5.06 14.71
C GLU A 238 -21.74 5.99 13.59
N THR A 239 -22.08 7.28 13.70
CA THR A 239 -21.66 8.29 12.73
C THR A 239 -20.14 8.45 12.75
N ARG A 240 -19.56 8.55 13.95
CA ARG A 240 -18.11 8.66 14.09
C ARG A 240 -17.38 7.41 13.61
N GLN A 241 -17.90 6.22 13.86
CA GLN A 241 -17.30 4.98 13.32
C GLN A 241 -17.27 4.98 11.79
N LYS A 242 -18.37 5.39 11.14
CA LYS A 242 -18.43 5.51 9.68
C LYS A 242 -17.44 6.55 9.15
N GLU A 243 -17.28 7.68 9.83
CA GLU A 243 -16.32 8.72 9.48
C GLU A 243 -14.88 8.23 9.65
N GLU A 244 -14.57 7.56 10.77
CA GLU A 244 -13.26 6.96 11.05
C GLU A 244 -12.91 5.91 9.98
N GLU A 245 -13.85 5.01 9.63
CA GLU A 245 -13.68 4.01 8.57
C GLU A 245 -13.48 4.66 7.19
N ALA A 246 -14.29 5.66 6.84
CA ALA A 246 -14.13 6.41 5.59
C ALA A 246 -12.77 7.10 5.52
N GLN A 247 -12.30 7.68 6.63
CA GLN A 247 -10.99 8.32 6.71
C GLN A 247 -9.85 7.30 6.54
N VAL A 248 -9.99 6.08 7.09
CA VAL A 248 -9.03 4.99 6.87
C VAL A 248 -8.94 4.63 5.39
N ILE A 249 -10.08 4.51 4.70
CA ILE A 249 -10.12 4.22 3.27
C ILE A 249 -9.44 5.33 2.47
N VAL A 250 -9.77 6.60 2.76
CA VAL A 250 -9.15 7.76 2.10
C VAL A 250 -7.64 7.81 2.35
N ASN A 251 -7.19 7.57 3.57
CA ASN A 251 -5.77 7.53 3.91
C ASN A 251 -5.05 6.41 3.18
N MET A 252 -5.65 5.21 3.11
CA MET A 252 -5.09 4.08 2.38
C MET A 252 -4.94 4.39 0.89
N GLN A 253 -5.96 5.00 0.28
CA GLN A 253 -5.90 5.45 -1.11
C GLN A 253 -4.85 6.54 -1.34
N SER A 254 -4.72 7.49 -0.41
CA SER A 254 -3.70 8.54 -0.48
C SER A 254 -2.28 7.97 -0.41
N VAL A 255 -2.03 6.99 0.47
CA VAL A 255 -0.73 6.31 0.56
C VAL A 255 -0.43 5.54 -0.72
N GLN A 256 -1.41 4.81 -1.27
CA GLN A 256 -1.26 4.10 -2.53
C GLN A 256 -0.93 5.06 -3.68
N GLU A 257 -1.65 6.17 -3.79
CA GLU A 257 -1.39 7.19 -4.81
C GLU A 257 -0.01 7.83 -4.66
N ALA A 258 0.44 8.12 -3.44
CA ALA A 258 1.79 8.63 -3.20
C ALA A 258 2.87 7.63 -3.62
N ASN A 259 2.66 6.33 -3.40
CA ASN A 259 3.58 5.28 -3.82
C ASN A 259 3.67 5.20 -5.36
N ILE A 260 2.53 5.22 -6.05
CA ILE A 260 2.51 5.22 -7.53
C ILE A 260 3.13 6.49 -8.10
N ALA A 261 2.87 7.66 -7.50
CA ALA A 261 3.49 8.91 -7.92
C ALA A 261 5.02 8.92 -7.70
N ARG A 262 5.51 8.22 -6.68
CA ARG A 262 6.96 7.99 -6.50
C ARG A 262 7.50 7.07 -7.60
N LEU A 263 6.86 5.92 -7.83
CA LEU A 263 7.25 4.98 -8.89
C LEU A 263 7.33 5.68 -10.26
N ALA A 264 6.36 6.53 -10.59
CA ALA A 264 6.35 7.29 -11.84
C ALA A 264 7.57 8.24 -11.96
N ARG A 265 7.97 8.91 -10.86
CA ARG A 265 9.15 9.79 -10.85
C ARG A 265 10.45 9.01 -10.95
N ASP A 266 10.56 7.89 -10.25
CA ASP A 266 11.75 7.03 -10.27
C ASP A 266 11.94 6.45 -11.67
N THR A 267 10.87 5.93 -12.27
CA THR A 267 10.83 5.42 -13.66
C THR A 267 11.22 6.50 -14.67
N HIS A 268 10.77 7.75 -14.49
CA HIS A 268 11.18 8.86 -15.35
C HIS A 268 12.68 9.16 -15.25
N THR A 269 13.25 9.10 -14.04
CA THR A 269 14.69 9.28 -13.81
C THR A 269 15.49 8.17 -14.50
N GLU A 270 15.13 6.90 -14.25
CA GLU A 270 15.77 5.73 -14.87
C GLU A 270 15.71 5.79 -16.41
N LEU A 271 14.58 6.24 -16.98
CA LEU A 271 14.43 6.41 -18.43
C LEU A 271 15.42 7.45 -19.00
N ASN A 272 15.61 8.58 -18.30
CA ASN A 272 16.56 9.61 -18.72
C ASN A 272 18.01 9.12 -18.64
N GLU A 273 18.34 8.33 -17.61
CA GLU A 273 19.65 7.69 -17.48
C GLU A 273 19.91 6.69 -18.60
N LEU A 274 18.94 5.81 -18.90
CA LEU A 274 19.04 4.84 -20.00
C LEU A 274 19.24 5.54 -21.35
N ASN A 275 18.51 6.65 -21.59
CA ASN A 275 18.67 7.45 -22.80
C ASN A 275 20.08 8.07 -22.91
N SER A 276 20.66 8.52 -21.79
CA SER A 276 22.05 9.01 -21.76
C SER A 276 23.05 7.89 -22.08
N LEU A 277 22.88 6.71 -21.50
CA LEU A 277 23.74 5.55 -21.76
C LEU A 277 23.68 5.11 -23.23
N LEU A 278 22.49 5.13 -23.84
CA LEU A 278 22.29 4.84 -25.25
C LEU A 278 23.04 5.84 -26.15
N GLU A 279 22.95 7.13 -25.84
CA GLU A 279 23.67 8.17 -26.60
C GLU A 279 25.20 8.05 -26.44
N ASP A 280 25.69 7.68 -25.26
CA ASP A 280 27.13 7.47 -25.05
C ASP A 280 27.64 6.20 -25.74
N LEU A 281 26.85 5.12 -25.74
CA LEU A 281 27.14 3.92 -26.52
C LEU A 281 27.20 4.24 -28.02
N ARG A 282 26.22 4.99 -28.53
CA ARG A 282 26.17 5.44 -29.92
C ARG A 282 27.42 6.24 -30.30
N LYS A 283 27.82 7.22 -29.47
CA LYS A 283 29.04 8.01 -29.69
C LYS A 283 30.27 7.11 -29.70
N SER A 284 30.38 6.16 -28.77
CA SER A 284 31.49 5.22 -28.67
C SER A 284 31.62 4.35 -29.93
N VAL A 285 30.51 3.78 -30.41
CA VAL A 285 30.46 2.99 -31.65
C VAL A 285 30.87 3.84 -32.84
N VAL A 286 30.29 5.03 -33.01
CA VAL A 286 30.63 5.94 -34.12
C VAL A 286 32.10 6.33 -34.11
N GLN A 287 32.65 6.66 -32.94
CA GLN A 287 34.06 7.00 -32.79
C GLN A 287 34.95 5.82 -33.18
N LYS A 288 34.58 4.60 -32.80
CA LYS A 288 35.36 3.40 -33.13
C LYS A 288 35.28 3.04 -34.61
N CYS A 289 34.11 3.20 -35.24
CA CYS A 289 33.95 3.07 -36.69
C CYS A 289 34.81 4.10 -37.45
N ARG A 290 34.95 5.33 -36.94
CA ARG A 290 35.87 6.33 -37.53
C ARG A 290 37.33 5.91 -37.41
N MET A 291 37.74 5.35 -36.26
CA MET A 291 39.13 4.92 -36.03
C MET A 291 39.51 3.72 -36.90
N THR A 292 38.62 2.74 -37.05
CA THR A 292 38.82 1.58 -37.94
C THR A 292 38.90 2.03 -39.40
N TYR A 293 38.01 2.90 -39.87
CA TYR A 293 38.08 3.47 -41.22
C TYR A 293 39.37 4.25 -41.49
N ASN A 294 39.87 5.00 -40.50
CA ASN A 294 41.14 5.73 -40.62
C ASN A 294 42.36 4.79 -40.62
N MET A 295 42.31 3.68 -39.89
CA MET A 295 43.36 2.64 -39.93
C MET A 295 43.35 1.86 -41.25
N ASP A 296 42.18 1.55 -41.80
CA ASP A 296 42.03 0.88 -43.10
C ASP A 296 42.51 1.77 -44.26
N THR A 297 42.30 3.09 -44.18
CA THR A 297 42.83 4.04 -45.18
C THR A 297 44.34 4.27 -45.06
N LEU A 298 44.90 4.25 -43.85
CA LEU A 298 46.34 4.30 -43.61
C LEU A 298 47.04 3.02 -44.08
N THR A 299 46.52 1.85 -43.73
CA THR A 299 47.05 0.55 -44.18
C THR A 299 46.87 0.32 -45.68
N PHE A 300 45.75 0.76 -46.28
CA PHE A 300 45.59 0.78 -47.74
C PHE A 300 46.57 1.76 -48.41
N GLY A 301 46.82 2.91 -47.78
CA GLY A 301 47.82 3.88 -48.23
C GLY A 301 49.26 3.36 -48.13
N GLU A 302 49.58 2.60 -47.08
CA GLU A 302 50.87 1.93 -46.91
C GLU A 302 51.04 0.74 -47.84
N HIS A 303 50.00 -0.07 -48.05
CA HIS A 303 49.99 -1.15 -49.04
C HIS A 303 50.14 -0.61 -50.47
N CYS A 304 49.54 0.55 -50.79
CA CYS A 304 49.80 1.25 -52.05
C CYS A 304 51.23 1.78 -52.15
N LYS A 305 51.83 2.27 -51.05
CA LYS A 305 53.23 2.75 -51.04
C LYS A 305 54.24 1.61 -51.14
N GLU A 306 54.01 0.47 -50.51
CA GLU A 306 54.83 -0.74 -50.64
C GLU A 306 54.80 -1.32 -52.05
N ASN A 307 53.63 -1.33 -52.71
CA ASN A 307 53.50 -1.76 -54.11
C ASN A 307 54.13 -0.75 -55.11
N VAL A 308 54.31 0.52 -54.73
CA VAL A 308 55.05 1.50 -55.56
C VAL A 308 56.57 1.34 -55.42
N HIS A 309 57.09 0.86 -54.28
CA HIS A 309 58.53 0.60 -54.10
C HIS A 309 58.99 -0.74 -54.68
N ARG A 310 58.10 -1.73 -54.76
CA ARG A 310 58.35 -3.02 -55.40
C ARG A 310 57.85 -2.94 -56.84
N GLY A 311 58.63 -2.34 -57.74
CA GLY A 311 58.26 -1.89 -59.09
C GLY A 311 57.49 -2.87 -60.00
N GLU A 312 56.25 -3.20 -59.63
CA GLU A 312 55.30 -3.96 -60.43
C GLU A 312 54.34 -2.97 -61.07
N LYS A 313 54.64 -2.56 -62.31
CA LYS A 313 53.65 -1.97 -63.19
C LYS A 313 52.62 -3.05 -63.54
N LYS A 314 51.56 -3.19 -62.75
CA LYS A 314 50.35 -3.89 -63.19
C LYS A 314 49.11 -3.01 -62.96
N THR A 315 48.62 -2.54 -64.09
CA THR A 315 47.27 -2.09 -64.43
C THR A 315 46.16 -2.40 -63.40
N GLY A 316 45.42 -1.36 -63.01
CA GLY A 316 44.02 -1.50 -62.60
C GLY A 316 43.68 -1.06 -61.18
N CYS A 317 43.79 0.23 -60.85
CA CYS A 317 43.07 0.77 -59.70
C CYS A 317 41.67 1.21 -60.17
N GLY A 318 40.73 0.26 -60.20
CA GLY A 318 39.32 0.53 -60.37
C GLY A 318 38.70 1.06 -59.07
N PHE A 319 39.05 2.28 -58.65
CA PHE A 319 38.34 3.01 -57.61
C PHE A 319 37.33 3.96 -58.27
N LYS A 320 36.31 3.38 -58.90
CA LYS A 320 35.11 4.10 -59.35
C LYS A 320 33.86 3.28 -59.06
N GLN A 321 33.50 3.13 -57.79
CA GLN A 321 32.10 3.08 -57.40
C GLN A 321 32.02 3.20 -55.87
N PHE A 322 31.57 4.36 -55.40
CA PHE A 322 30.84 4.63 -54.15
C PHE A 322 31.11 6.08 -53.74
N ILE A 323 30.58 7.05 -54.52
CA ILE A 323 29.93 8.28 -54.05
C ILE A 323 29.16 8.84 -55.25
N SER A 324 27.87 8.53 -55.33
CA SER A 324 26.79 9.47 -55.68
C SER A 324 25.45 8.86 -55.29
#